data_AF-A0A852AGL2-F1
#
_entry.id   AF-A0A852AGL2-F1
#
_cell.length_a   1.000
_cell.length_b   1.000
_cell.length_c   1.000
_cell.angle_alpha   90.00
_cell.angle_beta   90.00
_cell.angle_gamma   90.00
#
_symmetry.space_group_name_H-M   'P 1'
#
loop_
_entity.id
_entity.type
_entity.pdbx_description
1 polymer ?
#
loop_
_entity_poly.entity_id
_entity_poly.type
_entity_poly.pdbx_seq_one_letter_code
_entity_poly.pdbx_strand_id
1 'polypeptide(L)'
;APPAPSPCPSRCPMPGARLTPALSPPQGYPGAGQPPPVGPYPGGPYGGAPPPGPYGHPPPGGPYGGAPPPGPYGHPPPGGNAPPGVDPEAFSWFQTVDTDHSGFISVKELKQALVNNNWSSFNDEICLLMINMFDKTRSGRIDVHGFSALLRFIQQWRSLFQQYDRDQSGSISFSELQQAFSQMGYNLSPQFSQLLLARYAQRSPNPSIQLDRFIHICMQLQSLTDAFREKDTAMVGNARLSYEDFLTMVVTRML
;
A
#
# COMPACT_ATOMS: atom_id res chain seq x y z
N ALA A 1 -35.04 -17.88 20.86
CA ALA A 1 -34.36 -17.43 19.64
C ALA A 1 -32.87 -17.36 19.93
N PRO A 2 -31.99 -17.93 19.09
CA PRO A 2 -30.56 -17.71 19.26
C PRO A 2 -30.24 -16.23 18.98
N PRO A 3 -29.25 -15.63 19.67
CA PRO A 3 -28.85 -14.26 19.41
C PRO A 3 -28.23 -14.14 18.01
N ALA A 4 -28.57 -13.07 17.29
CA ALA A 4 -27.99 -12.75 16.00
C ALA A 4 -26.46 -12.61 16.11
N PRO A 5 -25.69 -13.10 15.13
CA PRO A 5 -24.24 -12.92 15.13
C PRO A 5 -23.92 -11.43 15.06
N SER A 6 -23.22 -10.94 16.07
CA SER A 6 -22.71 -9.57 16.11
C SER A 6 -21.70 -9.37 14.97
N PRO A 7 -21.84 -8.37 14.09
CA PRO A 7 -20.80 -8.03 13.13
C PRO A 7 -19.71 -7.25 13.88
N CYS A 8 -18.87 -7.95 14.64
CA CYS A 8 -17.72 -7.33 15.28
C CYS A 8 -16.69 -6.90 14.21
N PRO A 9 -16.02 -5.75 14.39
CA PRO A 9 -14.93 -5.26 13.53
C PRO A 9 -13.60 -6.04 13.73
N SER A 10 -13.65 -7.25 14.27
CA SER A 10 -12.50 -8.07 14.65
C SER A 10 -11.75 -8.72 13.48
N ARG A 11 -12.20 -8.47 12.25
CA ARG A 11 -11.66 -9.08 11.02
C ARG A 11 -10.94 -8.10 10.11
N CYS A 12 -10.81 -6.83 10.50
CA CYS A 12 -9.93 -5.93 9.77
C CYS A 12 -8.48 -6.39 9.99
N PRO A 13 -7.77 -6.81 8.95
CA PRO A 13 -6.36 -7.15 9.08
C PRO A 13 -5.60 -5.86 9.44
N MET A 14 -5.34 -5.68 10.73
CA MET A 14 -4.58 -4.53 11.22
C MET A 14 -3.09 -4.81 10.99
N PRO A 15 -2.34 -3.82 10.47
CA PRO A 15 -0.89 -3.95 10.35
C PRO A 15 -0.28 -3.95 11.76
N GLY A 16 -0.04 -5.14 12.31
CA GLY A 16 0.48 -5.32 13.67
C GLY A 16 -0.04 -6.54 14.42
N ALA A 17 -1.04 -7.27 13.90
CA ALA A 17 -1.35 -8.59 14.43
C ALA A 17 -0.17 -9.50 14.11
N ARG A 18 0.74 -9.70 15.08
CA ARG A 18 1.87 -10.64 14.99
C ARG A 18 1.38 -11.96 14.42
N LEU A 19 1.67 -12.22 13.14
CA LEU A 19 1.63 -13.56 12.60
C LEU A 19 2.76 -14.31 13.32
N THR A 20 2.39 -15.16 14.28
CA THR A 20 3.35 -16.05 14.95
C THR A 20 4.10 -16.84 13.88
N PRO A 21 5.43 -16.76 13.81
CA PRO A 21 6.19 -17.42 12.77
C PRO A 21 6.38 -18.88 13.15
N ALA A 22 5.95 -19.81 12.30
CA ALA A 22 6.35 -21.20 12.41
C ALA A 22 6.37 -21.86 11.03
N LEU A 23 7.13 -21.31 10.09
CA LEU A 23 7.48 -22.02 8.85
C LEU A 23 8.93 -21.70 8.48
N SER A 24 9.87 -22.36 9.16
CA SER A 24 11.24 -22.50 8.68
C SER A 24 11.25 -23.48 7.50
N PRO A 25 11.93 -23.18 6.38
CA PRO A 25 12.12 -24.17 5.33
C PRO A 25 13.27 -25.11 5.74
N PRO A 26 13.19 -26.42 5.43
CA PRO A 26 14.30 -27.33 5.68
C PRO A 26 15.52 -26.96 4.81
N GLN A 27 16.69 -26.86 5.45
CA GLN A 27 17.99 -26.77 4.78
C GLN A 27 18.27 -28.02 3.93
N GLY A 28 18.82 -27.84 2.73
CA GLY A 28 19.65 -28.88 2.12
C GLY A 28 19.92 -28.75 0.61
N TYR A 29 21.23 -28.88 0.29
CA TYR A 29 21.89 -29.25 -0.97
C TYR A 29 22.63 -28.16 -1.80
N PRO A 30 23.78 -28.50 -2.44
CA PRO A 30 25.05 -27.77 -2.29
C PRO A 30 25.71 -27.34 -3.63
N GLY A 31 26.70 -26.44 -3.52
CA GLY A 31 27.93 -26.48 -4.32
C GLY A 31 27.94 -25.83 -5.72
N ALA A 32 28.71 -24.74 -5.83
CA ALA A 32 29.63 -24.35 -6.94
C ALA A 32 30.00 -22.87 -6.67
N GLY A 33 31.23 -22.48 -6.37
CA GLY A 33 32.45 -22.60 -7.17
C GLY A 33 32.91 -21.17 -7.52
N GLN A 34 33.86 -20.62 -6.74
CA GLN A 34 34.51 -19.32 -7.00
C GLN A 34 35.46 -19.38 -8.20
N PRO A 35 35.67 -18.22 -8.86
CA PRO A 35 37.02 -17.83 -9.31
C PRO A 35 37.42 -16.37 -8.91
N PRO A 36 38.71 -15.97 -9.07
CA PRO A 36 39.47 -15.08 -8.17
C PRO A 36 39.55 -13.58 -8.56
N PRO A 37 40.24 -12.73 -7.73
CA PRO A 37 40.29 -11.28 -7.92
C PRO A 37 41.46 -10.82 -8.81
N VAL A 38 41.30 -9.69 -9.50
CA VAL A 38 42.36 -9.01 -10.26
C VAL A 38 42.56 -7.59 -9.72
N GLY A 39 43.82 -7.27 -9.42
CA GLY A 39 44.29 -5.99 -8.89
C GLY A 39 44.52 -4.88 -9.94
N PRO A 40 45.20 -3.79 -9.57
CA PRO A 40 44.86 -2.42 -9.99
C PRO A 40 45.82 -1.81 -11.02
N TYR A 41 45.36 -0.79 -11.76
CA TYR A 41 46.26 0.15 -12.48
C TYR A 41 45.75 1.62 -12.46
N PRO A 42 46.66 2.62 -12.63
CA PRO A 42 46.49 4.01 -12.21
C PRO A 42 46.53 5.06 -13.35
N GLY A 43 46.34 6.34 -12.98
CA GLY A 43 46.67 7.55 -13.78
C GLY A 43 45.44 8.24 -14.35
N GLY A 44 45.25 9.56 -14.37
CA GLY A 44 46.04 10.75 -14.05
C GLY A 44 45.23 11.97 -14.55
N PRO A 45 45.53 13.22 -14.13
CA PRO A 45 44.55 14.31 -14.04
C PRO A 45 44.74 15.38 -15.12
N TYR A 46 43.69 16.08 -15.55
CA TYR A 46 43.83 17.43 -16.12
C TYR A 46 42.54 18.25 -15.93
N GLY A 47 42.62 19.26 -15.06
CA GLY A 47 41.68 20.37 -14.97
C GLY A 47 42.33 21.64 -15.53
N GLY A 48 41.57 22.42 -16.27
CA GLY A 48 42.00 23.71 -16.81
C GLY A 48 40.79 24.63 -17.03
N ALA A 49 40.73 25.73 -16.28
CA ALA A 49 40.11 27.01 -16.67
C ALA A 49 41.10 27.76 -17.60
N PRO A 50 40.80 28.89 -18.31
CA PRO A 50 39.96 30.07 -17.96
C PRO A 50 39.28 30.72 -19.22
N PRO A 51 39.11 32.05 -19.47
CA PRO A 51 38.81 33.29 -18.69
C PRO A 51 37.55 34.09 -19.24
N PRO A 52 37.24 35.34 -18.77
CA PRO A 52 35.92 35.99 -18.89
C PRO A 52 35.79 37.30 -19.74
N GLY A 53 34.53 37.72 -20.00
CA GLY A 53 34.06 39.10 -20.30
C GLY A 53 33.39 39.33 -21.69
N PRO A 54 32.80 40.52 -22.01
CA PRO A 54 31.88 41.38 -21.22
C PRO A 54 30.76 42.13 -22.07
N TYR A 55 29.84 42.84 -21.38
CA TYR A 55 28.90 43.93 -21.82
C TYR A 55 27.68 43.67 -22.75
N GLY A 56 26.53 44.32 -22.44
CA GLY A 56 25.48 44.67 -23.41
C GLY A 56 24.03 44.79 -22.89
N HIS A 57 23.32 45.86 -23.26
CA HIS A 57 22.03 46.39 -22.75
C HIS A 57 20.73 45.83 -23.46
N PRO A 58 19.48 46.18 -23.01
CA PRO A 58 18.18 45.52 -23.30
C PRO A 58 17.39 46.16 -24.48
N PRO A 59 16.24 45.62 -25.01
CA PRO A 59 14.84 45.83 -24.48
C PRO A 59 13.82 44.72 -24.93
N PRO A 60 12.49 44.94 -25.14
CA PRO A 60 11.39 45.17 -24.19
C PRO A 60 10.15 44.21 -24.34
N GLY A 61 9.32 44.12 -23.28
CA GLY A 61 7.85 44.06 -23.40
C GLY A 61 7.15 42.70 -23.64
N GLY A 62 6.27 42.32 -22.72
CA GLY A 62 5.19 41.33 -22.97
C GLY A 62 4.87 40.43 -21.76
N PRO A 63 3.62 40.37 -21.27
CA PRO A 63 3.24 39.65 -20.05
C PRO A 63 3.04 38.16 -20.32
N TYR A 64 2.81 37.38 -19.26
CA TYR A 64 2.55 35.92 -19.21
C TYR A 64 3.76 35.04 -18.86
N GLY A 65 4.03 34.98 -17.55
CA GLY A 65 4.78 33.92 -16.91
C GLY A 65 4.39 33.86 -15.44
N GLY A 66 3.79 32.76 -15.00
CA GLY A 66 3.41 32.56 -13.60
C GLY A 66 2.55 31.33 -13.40
N ALA A 67 3.16 30.15 -13.49
CA ALA A 67 2.62 28.99 -12.78
C ALA A 67 2.55 29.35 -11.29
N PRO A 68 1.47 29.01 -10.56
CA PRO A 68 1.39 29.31 -9.15
C PRO A 68 2.45 28.49 -8.38
N PRO A 69 3.17 29.09 -7.42
CA PRO A 69 4.13 28.36 -6.59
C PRO A 69 3.41 27.35 -5.69
N PRO A 70 4.07 26.23 -5.30
CA PRO A 70 3.51 25.28 -4.35
C PRO A 70 3.43 25.93 -2.97
N GLY A 71 2.20 26.24 -2.53
CA GLY A 71 1.93 26.78 -1.21
C GLY A 71 2.14 25.72 -0.11
N PRO A 72 2.75 26.08 1.04
CA PRO A 72 2.90 25.18 2.17
C PRO A 72 1.55 25.03 2.89
N TYR A 73 1.12 23.78 3.09
CA TYR A 73 0.08 23.32 4.03
C TYR A 73 -0.85 24.40 4.57
N GLY A 74 -1.92 24.70 3.83
CA GLY A 74 -2.99 25.58 4.28
C GLY A 74 -3.71 24.98 5.48
N HIS A 75 -3.75 25.73 6.58
CA HIS A 75 -4.61 25.47 7.73
C HIS A 75 -6.09 25.38 7.30
N PRO A 76 -6.89 24.44 7.83
CA PRO A 76 -8.31 24.34 7.49
C PRO A 76 -9.13 25.49 8.11
N PRO A 77 -10.32 25.80 7.54
CA PRO A 77 -11.23 26.81 8.08
C PRO A 77 -11.75 26.44 9.49
N PRO A 78 -12.24 27.41 10.28
CA PRO A 78 -12.60 27.20 11.68
C PRO A 78 -13.74 26.18 11.81
N GLY A 79 -13.49 25.18 12.65
CA GLY A 79 -14.25 23.94 12.79
C GLY A 79 -15.76 24.10 12.88
N GLY A 80 -16.46 23.46 11.94
CA GLY A 80 -17.73 22.83 12.28
C GLY A 80 -17.44 21.76 13.32
N ASN A 81 -18.11 21.82 14.47
CA ASN A 81 -17.90 20.86 15.56
C ASN A 81 -18.04 19.43 15.03
N ALA A 82 -16.92 18.70 14.96
CA ALA A 82 -16.91 17.31 14.58
C ALA A 82 -17.86 16.52 15.50
N PRO A 83 -18.65 15.56 14.97
CA PRO A 83 -19.50 14.73 15.80
C PRO A 83 -18.72 14.02 16.92
N PRO A 84 -19.31 13.80 18.10
CA PRO A 84 -18.63 13.08 19.19
C PRO A 84 -18.10 11.71 18.73
N GLY A 85 -16.80 11.46 18.93
CA GLY A 85 -16.14 10.21 18.53
C GLY A 85 -15.62 10.17 17.09
N VAL A 86 -15.72 11.28 16.34
CA VAL A 86 -15.08 11.46 15.03
C VAL A 86 -13.82 12.31 15.19
N ASP A 87 -12.73 11.90 14.54
CA ASP A 87 -11.51 12.70 14.49
C ASP A 87 -11.75 14.01 13.71
N PRO A 88 -11.36 15.20 14.23
CA PRO A 88 -11.59 16.47 13.55
C PRO A 88 -10.96 16.56 12.15
N GLU A 89 -9.80 15.92 11.95
CA GLU A 89 -9.14 15.84 10.65
C GLU A 89 -10.00 15.00 9.70
N ALA A 90 -10.50 13.86 10.17
CA ALA A 90 -11.40 13.01 9.40
C ALA A 90 -12.69 13.73 9.00
N PHE A 91 -13.24 14.56 9.89
CA PHE A 91 -14.43 15.36 9.57
C PHE A 91 -14.14 16.40 8.48
N SER A 92 -13.00 17.09 8.55
CA SER A 92 -12.60 18.05 7.51
C SER A 92 -12.39 17.37 6.16
N TRP A 93 -11.75 16.19 6.14
CA TRP A 93 -11.60 15.40 4.92
C TRP A 93 -12.95 14.92 4.40
N PHE A 94 -13.82 14.42 5.28
CA PHE A 94 -15.15 13.96 4.92
C PHE A 94 -15.93 15.03 4.13
N GLN A 95 -15.93 16.27 4.61
CA GLN A 95 -16.60 17.39 3.92
C GLN A 95 -16.03 17.70 2.54
N THR A 96 -14.77 17.36 2.30
CA THR A 96 -14.11 17.55 0.99
C THR A 96 -14.38 16.38 0.05
N VAL A 97 -14.47 15.16 0.59
CA VAL A 97 -14.72 13.93 -0.18
C VAL A 97 -16.20 13.76 -0.52
N ASP A 98 -17.10 14.17 0.36
CA ASP A 98 -18.55 14.20 0.18
C ASP A 98 -18.95 15.36 -0.75
N THR A 99 -18.67 15.18 -2.05
CA THR A 99 -18.84 16.22 -3.07
C THR A 99 -20.30 16.55 -3.36
N ASP A 100 -21.20 15.59 -3.17
CA ASP A 100 -22.63 15.79 -3.34
C ASP A 100 -23.34 16.22 -2.03
N HIS A 101 -22.58 16.32 -0.94
CA HIS A 101 -23.05 16.70 0.40
C HIS A 101 -24.21 15.82 0.87
N SER A 102 -24.22 14.53 0.48
CA SER A 102 -25.25 13.59 0.87
C SER A 102 -25.14 13.13 2.32
N GLY A 103 -24.01 13.41 2.99
CA GLY A 103 -23.70 12.91 4.32
C GLY A 103 -23.18 11.48 4.31
N PHE A 104 -22.85 10.93 3.13
CA PHE A 104 -22.30 9.59 2.97
C PHE A 104 -21.25 9.56 1.85
N ILE A 105 -20.14 8.86 2.07
CA ILE A 105 -19.12 8.66 1.02
C ILE A 105 -19.47 7.43 0.19
N SER A 106 -19.62 7.65 -1.11
CA SER A 106 -19.72 6.59 -2.11
C SER A 106 -18.36 6.06 -2.54
N VAL A 107 -18.34 4.85 -3.15
CA VAL A 107 -17.12 4.28 -3.77
C VAL A 107 -16.51 5.25 -4.78
N LYS A 108 -17.35 5.96 -5.54
CA LYS A 108 -16.92 6.92 -6.56
C LYS A 108 -16.18 8.10 -5.94
N GLU A 109 -16.72 8.67 -4.87
CA GLU A 109 -16.12 9.80 -4.16
C GLU A 109 -14.82 9.38 -3.46
N LEU A 110 -14.83 8.21 -2.81
CA LEU A 110 -13.61 7.66 -2.22
C LEU A 110 -12.51 7.47 -3.26
N LYS A 111 -12.84 6.91 -4.43
CA LYS A 111 -11.89 6.73 -5.53
C LYS A 111 -11.33 8.07 -6.03
N GLN A 112 -12.16 9.10 -6.10
CA GLN A 112 -11.73 10.43 -6.55
C GLN A 112 -10.82 11.11 -5.51
N ALA A 113 -11.05 10.85 -4.23
CA ALA A 113 -10.24 11.39 -3.14
C ALA A 113 -8.90 10.66 -2.94
N LEU A 114 -8.82 9.37 -3.27
CA LEU A 114 -7.61 8.56 -3.09
C LEU A 114 -6.74 8.54 -4.36
N VAL A 115 -5.55 9.13 -4.23
CA VAL A 115 -4.50 9.09 -5.25
C VAL A 115 -3.24 8.40 -4.71
N ASN A 116 -2.62 7.58 -5.55
CA ASN A 116 -1.31 7.01 -5.26
C ASN A 116 -0.21 8.09 -5.34
N ASN A 117 0.98 7.80 -4.78
CA ASN A 117 2.11 8.74 -4.81
C ASN A 117 2.55 9.11 -6.23
N ASN A 118 2.36 8.20 -7.19
CA ASN A 118 2.64 8.42 -8.61
C ASN A 118 1.49 9.12 -9.37
N TRP A 119 0.52 9.72 -8.66
CA TRP A 119 -0.68 10.37 -9.21
C TRP A 119 -1.64 9.44 -9.96
N SER A 120 -1.44 8.13 -9.90
CA SER A 120 -2.40 7.17 -10.44
C SER A 120 -3.62 7.03 -9.54
N SER A 121 -4.76 6.70 -10.16
CA SER A 121 -5.98 6.39 -9.42
C SER A 121 -5.82 5.10 -8.62
N PHE A 122 -6.36 5.11 -7.39
CA PHE A 122 -6.47 3.90 -6.58
C PHE A 122 -7.30 2.82 -7.29
N ASN A 123 -6.98 1.56 -7.02
CA ASN A 123 -7.71 0.43 -7.57
C ASN A 123 -9.18 0.38 -7.12
N ASP A 124 -10.06 0.15 -8.09
CA ASP A 124 -11.51 0.01 -7.87
C ASP A 124 -11.89 -1.08 -6.87
N GLU A 125 -11.30 -2.27 -6.97
CA GLU A 125 -11.60 -3.39 -6.07
C GLU A 125 -11.22 -3.06 -4.63
N ILE A 126 -10.12 -2.31 -4.44
CA ILE A 126 -9.67 -1.88 -3.12
C ILE A 126 -10.55 -0.78 -2.54
N CYS A 127 -10.96 0.20 -3.35
CA CYS A 127 -11.94 1.20 -2.90
C CYS A 127 -13.26 0.54 -2.47
N LEU A 128 -13.74 -0.44 -3.24
CA LEU A 128 -14.95 -1.18 -2.91
C LEU A 128 -14.79 -2.00 -1.63
N LEU A 129 -13.68 -2.72 -1.48
CA LEU A 129 -13.38 -3.48 -0.28
C LEU A 129 -13.31 -2.58 0.95
N MET A 130 -12.64 -1.42 0.84
CA MET A 130 -12.55 -0.42 1.90
C MET A 130 -13.93 0.07 2.33
N ILE A 131 -14.81 0.41 1.39
CA ILE A 131 -16.20 0.78 1.72
C ILE A 131 -16.91 -0.38 2.44
N ASN A 132 -16.85 -1.59 1.90
CA ASN A 132 -17.54 -2.75 2.46
C ASN A 132 -17.06 -3.12 3.88
N MET A 133 -15.79 -2.88 4.21
CA MET A 133 -15.25 -3.13 5.55
C MET A 133 -15.83 -2.20 6.62
N PHE A 134 -16.19 -0.97 6.25
CA PHE A 134 -16.63 0.07 7.18
C PHE A 134 -18.12 0.44 7.02
N ASP A 135 -18.80 -0.08 6.00
CA ASP A 135 -20.24 0.04 5.80
C ASP A 135 -21.01 -0.95 6.68
N LYS A 136 -21.35 -0.48 7.89
CA LYS A 136 -22.14 -1.23 8.87
C LYS A 136 -23.57 -1.56 8.39
N THR A 137 -24.08 -0.78 7.45
CA THR A 137 -25.48 -0.85 6.98
C THR A 137 -25.66 -1.64 5.69
N ARG A 138 -24.55 -2.02 5.03
CA ARG A 138 -24.55 -2.63 3.68
C ARG A 138 -25.31 -1.79 2.65
N SER A 139 -25.25 -0.47 2.81
CA SER A 139 -25.84 0.50 1.89
C SER A 139 -25.00 0.75 0.63
N GLY A 140 -23.76 0.25 0.60
CA GLY A 140 -22.75 0.55 -0.40
C GLY A 140 -22.06 1.91 -0.21
N ARG A 141 -22.31 2.57 0.93
CA ARG A 141 -21.78 3.89 1.29
C ARG A 141 -21.42 3.92 2.77
N ILE A 142 -20.51 4.81 3.16
CA ILE A 142 -20.09 4.96 4.56
C ILE A 142 -20.45 6.34 5.11
N ASP A 143 -20.88 6.39 6.37
CA ASP A 143 -21.12 7.63 7.10
C ASP A 143 -19.78 8.21 7.63
N VAL A 144 -19.86 9.38 8.27
CA VAL A 144 -18.70 10.06 8.85
C VAL A 144 -17.94 9.22 9.87
N HIS A 145 -18.63 8.38 10.65
CA HIS A 145 -17.98 7.50 11.62
C HIS A 145 -17.23 6.36 10.91
N GLY A 146 -17.84 5.74 9.90
CA GLY A 146 -17.18 4.76 9.04
C GLY A 146 -15.98 5.35 8.31
N PHE A 147 -16.11 6.56 7.78
CA PHE A 147 -15.01 7.28 7.12
C PHE A 147 -13.87 7.61 8.07
N SER A 148 -14.15 8.03 9.31
CA SER A 148 -13.10 8.27 10.31
C SER A 148 -12.31 7.00 10.62
N ALA A 149 -12.99 5.86 10.75
CA ALA A 149 -12.31 4.58 10.92
C ALA A 149 -11.50 4.17 9.67
N LEU A 150 -12.06 4.37 8.47
CA LEU A 150 -11.38 4.11 7.21
C LEU A 150 -10.13 4.99 7.04
N LEU A 151 -10.20 6.28 7.38
CA LEU A 151 -9.07 7.19 7.26
C LEU A 151 -7.92 6.73 8.18
N ARG A 152 -8.22 6.33 9.41
CA ARG A 152 -7.23 5.76 10.33
C ARG A 152 -6.63 4.47 9.78
N PHE A 153 -7.44 3.61 9.18
CA PHE A 153 -6.96 2.39 8.53
C PHE A 153 -6.00 2.70 7.38
N ILE A 154 -6.34 3.65 6.51
CA ILE A 154 -5.46 4.10 5.41
C ILE A 154 -4.16 4.68 5.95
N GLN A 155 -4.22 5.54 6.98
CA GLN A 155 -3.02 6.12 7.61
C GLN A 155 -2.08 5.04 8.17
N GLN A 156 -2.61 4.01 8.83
CA GLN A 156 -1.81 2.89 9.33
C GLN A 156 -1.10 2.13 8.20
N TRP A 157 -1.80 1.86 7.09
CA TRP A 157 -1.19 1.24 5.91
C TRP A 157 -0.14 2.13 5.25
N ARG A 158 -0.34 3.45 5.22
CA ARG A 158 0.66 4.40 4.72
C ARG A 158 1.91 4.40 5.57
N SER A 159 1.78 4.41 6.90
CA SER A 159 2.93 4.31 7.80
C SER A 159 3.69 3.01 7.62
N LEU A 160 2.99 1.89 7.47
CA LEU A 160 3.62 0.59 7.20
C LEU A 160 4.32 0.58 5.84
N PHE A 161 3.68 1.11 4.80
CA PHE A 161 4.25 1.20 3.47
C PHE A 161 5.56 2.01 3.48
N GLN A 162 5.57 3.16 4.15
CA GLN A 162 6.77 4.00 4.31
C GLN A 162 7.88 3.31 5.09
N GLN A 163 7.57 2.38 5.99
CA GLN A 163 8.58 1.59 6.68
C GLN A 163 9.34 0.65 5.74
N TYR A 164 8.68 0.18 4.68
CA TYR A 164 9.26 -0.75 3.71
C TYR A 164 9.84 -0.06 2.46
N ASP A 165 9.29 1.08 2.07
CA ASP A 165 9.81 1.98 1.04
C ASP A 165 11.04 2.73 1.57
N ARG A 166 12.19 2.05 1.55
CA ARG A 166 13.43 2.50 2.21
C ARG A 166 14.12 3.61 1.44
N ASP A 167 13.99 3.57 0.11
CA ASP A 167 14.53 4.60 -0.76
C ASP A 167 13.59 5.81 -0.89
N GLN A 168 12.42 5.76 -0.24
CA GLN A 168 11.38 6.81 -0.29
C GLN A 168 10.97 7.14 -1.73
N SER A 169 11.01 6.14 -2.62
CA SER A 169 10.59 6.29 -4.01
C SER A 169 9.08 6.48 -4.16
N GLY A 170 8.31 6.22 -3.11
CA GLY A 170 6.85 6.22 -3.13
C GLY A 170 6.27 4.93 -3.69
N SER A 171 7.11 3.90 -3.90
CA SER A 171 6.75 2.60 -4.47
C SER A 171 7.59 1.48 -3.85
N ILE A 172 7.08 0.24 -3.81
CA ILE A 172 7.82 -0.90 -3.29
C ILE A 172 8.48 -1.66 -4.45
N SER A 173 9.79 -1.69 -4.47
CA SER A 173 10.61 -2.50 -5.39
C SER A 173 10.56 -4.00 -5.06
N PHE A 174 11.11 -4.85 -5.94
CA PHE A 174 11.24 -6.28 -5.67
C PHE A 174 12.00 -6.58 -4.36
N SER A 175 13.12 -5.88 -4.13
CA SER A 175 13.95 -6.05 -2.93
C SER A 175 13.21 -5.65 -1.66
N GLU A 176 12.46 -4.56 -1.70
CA GLU A 176 11.68 -4.08 -0.56
C GLU A 176 10.48 -4.98 -0.29
N LEU A 177 9.83 -5.51 -1.34
CA LEU A 177 8.75 -6.47 -1.22
C LEU A 177 9.20 -7.75 -0.51
N GLN A 178 10.35 -8.29 -0.91
CA GLN A 178 10.99 -9.44 -0.26
C GLN A 178 11.26 -9.17 1.22
N GLN A 179 11.83 -8.01 1.54
CA GLN A 179 12.10 -7.61 2.91
C GLN A 179 10.81 -7.39 3.72
N ALA A 180 9.78 -6.81 3.12
CA ALA A 180 8.49 -6.59 3.76
C ALA A 180 7.84 -7.92 4.15
N PHE A 181 7.78 -8.89 3.23
CA PHE A 181 7.25 -10.21 3.52
C PHE A 181 8.03 -10.94 4.61
N SER A 182 9.36 -10.88 4.57
CA SER A 182 10.19 -11.46 5.63
C SER A 182 9.92 -10.81 7.00
N GLN A 183 9.81 -9.48 7.06
CA GLN A 183 9.50 -8.75 8.30
C GLN A 183 8.08 -9.01 8.82
N MET A 184 7.13 -9.27 7.93
CA MET A 184 5.78 -9.72 8.28
C MET A 184 5.72 -11.17 8.77
N GLY A 185 6.84 -11.91 8.72
CA GLY A 185 6.92 -13.31 9.14
C GLY A 185 6.58 -14.30 8.03
N TYR A 186 6.45 -13.86 6.78
CA TYR A 186 6.27 -14.74 5.64
C TYR A 186 7.60 -15.25 5.12
N ASN A 187 7.66 -16.56 4.87
CA ASN A 187 8.81 -17.22 4.26
C ASN A 187 8.50 -17.60 2.81
N LEU A 188 8.42 -16.58 1.95
CA LEU A 188 8.06 -16.73 0.55
C LEU A 188 9.31 -16.83 -0.32
N SER A 189 9.27 -17.70 -1.34
CA SER A 189 10.36 -17.83 -2.28
C SER A 189 10.53 -16.55 -3.13
N PRO A 190 11.75 -16.26 -3.60
CA PRO A 190 11.99 -15.16 -4.54
C PRO A 190 11.13 -15.27 -5.80
N GLN A 191 10.91 -16.49 -6.31
CA GLN A 191 10.08 -16.76 -7.48
C GLN A 191 8.62 -16.37 -7.25
N PHE A 192 8.07 -16.69 -6.06
CA PHE A 192 6.71 -16.30 -5.72
C PHE A 192 6.58 -14.79 -5.53
N SER A 193 7.58 -14.16 -4.91
CA SER A 193 7.64 -12.70 -4.76
C SER A 193 7.67 -12.02 -6.14
N GLN A 194 8.41 -12.58 -7.10
CA GLN A 194 8.47 -12.08 -8.48
C GLN A 194 7.14 -12.29 -9.22
N LEU A 195 6.44 -13.39 -8.97
CA LEU A 195 5.09 -13.63 -9.50
C LEU A 195 4.10 -12.56 -9.01
N LEU A 196 4.12 -12.24 -7.71
CA LEU A 196 3.28 -11.17 -7.15
C LEU A 196 3.63 -9.82 -7.78
N LEU A 197 4.92 -9.50 -7.92
CA LEU A 197 5.37 -8.29 -8.57
C LEU A 197 4.87 -8.20 -10.02
N ALA A 198 5.06 -9.26 -10.81
CA ALA A 198 4.63 -9.30 -12.21
C ALA A 198 3.11 -9.20 -12.38
N ARG A 199 2.33 -9.68 -11.41
CA ARG A 199 0.86 -9.66 -11.44
C ARG A 199 0.28 -8.30 -11.05
N TYR A 200 0.89 -7.62 -10.07
CA TYR A 200 0.29 -6.44 -9.43
C TYR A 200 1.02 -5.12 -9.73
N ALA A 201 2.29 -5.16 -10.14
CA ALA A 201 2.99 -3.97 -10.59
C ALA A 201 2.50 -3.53 -11.98
N GLN A 202 2.62 -2.23 -12.24
CA GLN A 202 2.45 -1.73 -13.60
C GLN A 202 3.58 -2.27 -14.49
N ARG A 203 3.25 -2.51 -15.76
CA ARG A 203 4.23 -3.02 -16.73
C ARG A 203 5.21 -1.90 -17.09
N SER A 204 6.37 -1.93 -16.45
CA SER A 204 7.44 -0.95 -16.62
C SER A 204 8.80 -1.66 -16.66
N PRO A 205 9.87 -0.99 -17.17
CA PRO A 205 11.21 -1.55 -17.13
C PRO A 205 11.72 -1.79 -15.69
N ASN A 206 11.24 -1.00 -14.72
CA ASN A 206 11.50 -1.16 -13.30
C ASN A 206 10.15 -1.35 -12.56
N PRO A 207 9.63 -2.59 -12.49
CA PRO A 207 8.32 -2.83 -11.88
C PRO A 207 8.36 -2.56 -10.38
N SER A 208 7.41 -1.75 -9.92
CA SER A 208 7.22 -1.44 -8.50
C SER A 208 5.74 -1.43 -8.12
N ILE A 209 5.46 -1.65 -6.84
CA ILE A 209 4.12 -1.81 -6.29
C ILE A 209 3.73 -0.51 -5.60
N GLN A 210 2.59 0.05 -5.99
CA GLN A 210 1.99 1.22 -5.35
C GLN A 210 1.22 0.80 -4.08
N LEU A 211 0.89 1.78 -3.24
CA LEU A 211 0.22 1.54 -1.95
C LEU A 211 -1.06 0.71 -2.08
N ASP A 212 -1.94 1.06 -3.02
CA ASP A 212 -3.19 0.33 -3.28
C ASP A 212 -2.96 -1.16 -3.57
N ARG A 213 -1.97 -1.45 -4.41
CA ARG A 213 -1.58 -2.81 -4.78
C ARG A 213 -0.92 -3.56 -3.63
N PHE A 214 -0.10 -2.87 -2.85
CA PHE A 214 0.53 -3.46 -1.67
C PHE A 214 -0.52 -3.88 -0.64
N ILE A 215 -1.49 -3.00 -0.36
CA ILE A 215 -2.62 -3.29 0.53
C ILE A 215 -3.39 -4.52 0.01
N HIS A 216 -3.70 -4.56 -1.29
CA HIS A 216 -4.35 -5.73 -1.92
C HIS A 216 -3.59 -7.02 -1.63
N ILE A 217 -2.29 -7.07 -1.96
CA ILE A 217 -1.46 -8.26 -1.79
C ILE A 217 -1.43 -8.72 -0.34
N CYS A 218 -1.24 -7.79 0.60
CA CYS A 218 -1.18 -8.12 2.02
C CYS A 218 -2.48 -8.72 2.54
N MET A 219 -3.64 -8.14 2.17
CA MET A 219 -4.94 -8.66 2.58
C MET A 219 -5.22 -10.04 1.98
N GLN A 220 -4.87 -10.26 0.71
CA GLN A 220 -5.02 -11.58 0.09
C GLN A 220 -4.10 -12.62 0.71
N LEU A 221 -2.82 -12.28 0.95
CA LEU A 221 -1.89 -13.18 1.62
C LEU A 221 -2.37 -13.55 3.01
N GLN A 222 -2.87 -12.59 3.78
CA GLN A 222 -3.38 -12.87 5.11
C GLN A 222 -4.62 -13.77 5.07
N SER A 223 -5.62 -13.45 4.24
CA SER A 223 -6.83 -14.26 4.12
C SER A 223 -6.51 -15.71 3.70
N LEU A 224 -5.63 -15.88 2.72
CA LEU A 224 -5.15 -17.19 2.26
C LEU A 224 -4.33 -17.92 3.32
N THR A 225 -3.48 -17.22 4.06
CA THR A 225 -2.65 -17.81 5.11
C THR A 225 -3.51 -18.27 6.27
N ASP A 226 -4.50 -17.49 6.69
CA ASP A 226 -5.45 -17.89 7.72
C ASP A 226 -6.24 -19.14 7.30
N ALA A 227 -6.74 -19.15 6.07
CA ALA A 227 -7.44 -20.30 5.51
C ALA A 227 -6.55 -21.56 5.41
N PHE A 228 -5.29 -21.38 5.03
CA PHE A 228 -4.32 -22.47 4.98
C PHE A 228 -4.01 -23.01 6.38
N ARG A 229 -3.80 -22.13 7.37
CA ARG A 229 -3.51 -22.52 8.77
C ARG A 229 -4.66 -23.27 9.44
N GLU A 230 -5.91 -22.97 9.07
CA GLU A 230 -7.07 -23.75 9.52
C GLU A 230 -7.01 -25.21 9.06
N LYS A 231 -6.32 -25.49 7.95
CA LYS A 231 -6.16 -26.83 7.39
C LYS A 231 -4.82 -27.48 7.78
N ASP A 232 -3.75 -26.70 7.92
CA ASP A 232 -2.43 -27.14 8.42
C ASP A 232 -2.37 -27.11 9.95
N THR A 233 -3.20 -27.94 10.59
CA THR A 233 -3.29 -28.02 12.07
C THR A 233 -1.99 -28.47 12.74
N ALA A 234 -1.15 -29.20 12.01
CA ALA A 234 0.16 -29.66 12.48
C ALA A 234 1.27 -28.61 12.28
N MET A 235 1.00 -27.49 11.60
CA MET A 235 1.97 -26.44 11.27
C MET A 235 3.22 -26.98 10.60
N VAL A 236 3.05 -27.93 9.68
CA VAL A 236 4.15 -28.57 8.95
C VAL A 236 4.44 -27.89 7.62
N GLY A 237 3.61 -26.93 7.21
CA GLY A 237 3.73 -26.20 5.95
C GLY A 237 3.08 -26.89 4.76
N ASN A 238 2.43 -28.04 4.98
CA ASN A 238 1.78 -28.85 3.96
C ASN A 238 0.36 -29.23 4.41
N ALA A 239 -0.64 -28.92 3.59
CA ALA A 239 -2.03 -29.33 3.82
C ALA A 239 -2.52 -30.24 2.69
N ARG A 240 -3.18 -31.34 3.04
CA ARG A 240 -3.88 -32.19 2.08
C ARG A 240 -5.35 -31.79 2.05
N LEU A 241 -5.82 -31.35 0.89
CA LEU A 241 -7.19 -30.90 0.69
C LEU A 241 -7.90 -31.82 -0.32
N SER A 242 -9.17 -32.13 -0.05
CA SER A 242 -10.06 -32.63 -1.10
C SER A 242 -10.37 -31.50 -2.08
N TYR A 243 -10.86 -31.84 -3.27
CA TYR A 243 -11.24 -30.82 -4.26
C TYR A 243 -12.33 -29.88 -3.73
N GLU A 244 -13.35 -30.41 -3.05
CA GLU A 244 -14.43 -29.61 -2.46
C GLU A 244 -13.96 -28.75 -1.29
N ASP A 245 -13.06 -29.25 -0.45
CA ASP A 245 -12.43 -28.45 0.61
C ASP A 245 -11.65 -27.28 0.02
N PHE A 246 -10.90 -27.52 -1.06
CA PHE A 246 -10.16 -26.48 -1.75
C PHE A 246 -11.11 -25.41 -2.32
N LEU A 247 -12.17 -25.83 -3.03
CA LEU A 247 -13.15 -24.88 -3.57
C LEU A 247 -13.84 -24.09 -2.46
N THR A 248 -14.27 -24.76 -1.39
CA THR A 248 -14.93 -24.12 -0.25
C THR A 248 -14.01 -23.10 0.42
N MET A 249 -12.73 -23.45 0.58
CA MET A 249 -11.71 -22.56 1.14
C MET A 249 -11.54 -21.30 0.28
N VAL A 250 -11.44 -21.44 -1.03
CA VAL A 250 -11.29 -20.29 -1.95
C VAL A 250 -12.56 -19.43 -1.95
N VAL A 251 -13.73 -20.05 -2.09
CA VAL A 251 -15.01 -19.32 -2.20
C VAL A 251 -15.35 -18.54 -0.93
N THR A 252 -15.02 -19.07 0.25
CA THR A 252 -15.35 -18.38 1.52
C THR A 252 -14.35 -17.29 1.92
N ARG A 253 -13.18 -17.22 1.27
CA ARG A 253 -12.06 -16.36 1.70
C ARG A 253 -11.54 -15.41 0.63
N MET A 254 -11.85 -15.65 -0.64
CA MET A 254 -11.39 -14.85 -1.78
C MET A 254 -12.52 -14.22 -2.61
N LEU A 255 -13.79 -14.58 -2.37
CA LEU A 255 -14.98 -14.00 -2.99
C LEU A 255 -15.83 -13.30 -1.93
#